data_AF-A0AAX3FUQ3-F1
#
_entry.id   AF-A0AAX3FUQ3-F1
#
_cell.length_a   1.000
_cell.length_b   1.000
_cell.length_c   1.000
_cell.angle_alpha   90.00
_cell.angle_beta   90.00
_cell.angle_gamma   90.00
#
_symmetry.space_group_name_H-M   'P 1'
#
loop_
_entity.id
_entity.type
_entity.pdbx_description
1 polymer ?
#
loop_
_entity_poly.entity_id
_entity_poly.type
_entity_poly.pdbx_seq_one_letter_code
_entity_poly.pdbx_strand_id
1 'polypeptide(L)'
;MSHPGKSVFLFGLYMLLLGAALVLAPNLLLPLFGFALTDEVWIRVMGQLALYLGVYYVWAGYTERREFMALTVAIRLSVPVFFAAFVAAGLISPVLLLLALPDLCSALWTWRALKAPTASRQPLGNA
;
A
#
# COMPACT_ATOMS: atom_id res chain seq x y z
N MET A 1 15.05 -11.66 -0.02
CA MET A 1 14.58 -10.26 -0.01
C MET A 1 15.05 -9.58 1.26
N SER A 2 15.49 -8.32 1.17
CA SER A 2 15.86 -7.48 2.30
C SER A 2 14.64 -7.17 3.18
N HIS A 3 14.89 -6.69 4.39
CA HIS A 3 13.81 -6.28 5.29
C HIS A 3 12.86 -5.23 4.68
N PRO A 4 13.34 -4.13 4.03
CA PRO A 4 12.44 -3.21 3.34
C PRO A 4 11.76 -3.86 2.12
N GLY A 5 12.47 -4.71 1.37
CA GLY A 5 11.91 -5.46 0.24
C GLY A 5 10.71 -6.32 0.64
N LYS A 6 10.80 -7.05 1.76
CA LYS A 6 9.69 -7.86 2.29
C LYS A 6 8.48 -7.01 2.67
N SER A 7 8.69 -5.86 3.30
CA SER A 7 7.60 -4.96 3.73
C SER A 7 6.80 -4.44 2.52
N VAL A 8 7.49 -3.96 1.47
CA VAL A 8 6.84 -3.45 0.26
C VAL A 8 6.20 -4.57 -0.55
N PHE A 9 6.82 -5.75 -0.61
CA PHE A 9 6.26 -6.90 -1.30
C PHE A 9 4.95 -7.40 -0.67
N LEU A 10 4.90 -7.53 0.66
CA LEU A 10 3.66 -7.90 1.37
C LEU A 10 2.55 -6.86 1.16
N PHE A 11 2.90 -5.57 1.19
CA PHE A 11 1.95 -4.51 0.88
C PHE A 11 1.46 -4.59 -0.57
N GLY A 12 2.34 -4.92 -1.51
CA GLY A 12 1.96 -5.16 -2.91
C GLY A 12 0.98 -6.32 -3.07
N LEU A 13 1.19 -7.44 -2.38
CA LEU A 13 0.24 -8.56 -2.38
C LEU A 13 -1.11 -8.17 -1.79
N TYR A 14 -1.12 -7.40 -0.71
CA TYR A 14 -2.35 -6.83 -0.16
C TYR A 14 -3.08 -5.96 -1.19
N MET A 15 -2.36 -5.07 -1.89
CA MET A 15 -2.93 -4.21 -2.94
C MET A 15 -3.48 -5.03 -4.12
N LEU A 16 -2.82 -6.13 -4.49
CA LEU A 16 -3.33 -7.03 -5.52
C LEU A 16 -4.65 -7.69 -5.10
N LEU A 17 -4.72 -8.19 -3.87
CA LEU A 17 -5.95 -8.80 -3.33
C LEU A 17 -7.08 -7.79 -3.20
N LEU A 18 -6.78 -6.59 -2.66
CA LEU A 18 -7.74 -5.50 -2.52
C LEU A 18 -8.26 -5.04 -3.89
N GLY A 19 -7.35 -4.80 -4.84
CA GLY A 19 -7.70 -4.38 -6.19
C GLY A 19 -8.54 -5.44 -6.91
N ALA A 20 -8.18 -6.72 -6.80
CA ALA A 20 -8.96 -7.82 -7.38
C ALA A 20 -10.37 -7.89 -6.76
N ALA A 21 -10.49 -7.76 -5.44
CA ALA A 21 -11.78 -7.75 -4.76
C ALA A 21 -12.66 -6.57 -5.23
N LEU A 22 -12.10 -5.36 -5.37
CA LEU A 22 -12.82 -4.20 -5.89
C LEU A 22 -13.22 -4.34 -7.36
N VAL A 23 -12.36 -4.96 -8.19
CA VAL A 23 -12.65 -5.20 -9.62
C VAL A 23 -13.73 -6.25 -9.81
N LEU A 24 -13.69 -7.36 -9.05
CA LEU A 24 -14.57 -8.50 -9.26
C LEU A 24 -15.87 -8.42 -8.45
N ALA A 25 -15.77 -8.03 -7.18
CA ALA A 25 -16.86 -8.05 -6.21
C ALA A 25 -16.81 -6.81 -5.27
N PRO A 26 -16.96 -5.58 -5.80
CA PRO A 26 -16.85 -4.35 -5.00
C PRO A 26 -17.81 -4.32 -3.81
N ASN A 27 -19.01 -4.84 -4.02
CA ASN A 27 -20.08 -4.92 -3.02
C ASN A 27 -19.80 -5.86 -1.84
N LEU A 28 -18.72 -6.65 -1.88
CA LEU A 28 -18.24 -7.40 -0.72
C LEU A 28 -17.51 -6.48 0.28
N LEU A 29 -16.79 -5.48 -0.22
CA LEU A 29 -15.95 -4.59 0.59
C LEU A 29 -16.67 -3.32 1.02
N LEU A 30 -17.46 -2.71 0.12
CA LEU A 30 -18.11 -1.42 0.36
C LEU A 30 -18.94 -1.37 1.66
N PRO A 31 -19.78 -2.38 2.00
CA PRO A 31 -20.57 -2.35 3.23
C PRO A 31 -19.69 -2.37 4.49
N LEU A 32 -18.50 -2.97 4.45
CA LEU A 32 -17.56 -2.99 5.58
C LEU A 32 -17.08 -1.59 5.95
N PHE A 33 -17.12 -0.65 5.00
CA PHE A 33 -16.76 0.75 5.19
C PHE A 33 -17.99 1.67 5.31
N GLY A 34 -19.19 1.09 5.43
CA GLY A 34 -20.44 1.84 5.57
C GLY A 34 -20.97 2.45 4.27
N PHE A 35 -20.49 2.01 3.11
CA PHE A 35 -21.03 2.42 1.82
C PHE A 35 -22.23 1.56 1.42
N ALA A 36 -23.16 2.19 0.71
CA ALA A 36 -24.23 1.48 0.03
C ALA A 36 -23.66 0.59 -1.08
N LEU A 37 -24.42 -0.46 -1.42
CA LEU A 37 -24.16 -1.25 -2.62
C LEU A 37 -24.24 -0.35 -3.85
N THR A 38 -23.43 -0.65 -4.86
CA THR A 38 -23.38 0.14 -6.07
C THR A 38 -23.11 -0.72 -7.29
N ASP A 39 -23.64 -0.26 -8.42
CA ASP A 39 -23.42 -0.81 -9.75
C ASP A 39 -22.54 0.12 -10.61
N GLU A 40 -22.03 1.21 -10.01
CA GLU A 40 -21.12 2.16 -10.64
C GLU A 40 -19.80 1.49 -11.04
N VAL A 41 -19.43 1.62 -12.31
CA VAL A 41 -18.19 1.01 -12.86
C VAL A 41 -16.93 1.63 -12.25
N TRP A 42 -16.99 2.87 -11.77
CA TRP A 42 -15.84 3.63 -11.29
C TRP A 42 -15.08 2.95 -10.14
N ILE A 43 -15.76 2.16 -9.31
CA ILE A 43 -15.10 1.44 -8.21
C ILE A 43 -14.21 0.32 -8.75
N ARG A 44 -14.64 -0.33 -9.84
CA ARG A 44 -13.82 -1.34 -10.53
C ARG A 44 -12.61 -0.68 -11.19
N VAL A 45 -12.77 0.52 -11.75
CA VAL A 45 -11.65 1.31 -12.30
C VAL A 45 -10.63 1.65 -11.20
N MET A 46 -11.09 2.08 -10.02
CA MET A 46 -10.20 2.31 -8.87
C MET A 46 -9.50 1.02 -8.41
N GLY A 47 -10.22 -0.11 -8.40
CA GLY A 47 -9.65 -1.42 -8.13
C GLY A 47 -8.56 -1.83 -9.13
N GLN A 48 -8.74 -1.52 -10.42
CA GLN A 48 -7.75 -1.75 -11.47
C GLN A 48 -6.48 -0.90 -11.24
N LEU A 49 -6.62 0.37 -10.84
CA LEU A 49 -5.48 1.20 -10.47
C LEU A 49 -4.74 0.63 -9.25
N ALA A 50 -5.47 0.11 -8.25
CA ALA A 50 -4.88 -0.57 -7.10
C ALA A 50 -4.12 -1.84 -7.50
N LEU A 51 -4.63 -2.61 -8.48
CA LEU A 51 -3.90 -3.75 -9.05
C LEU A 51 -2.56 -3.33 -9.65
N TYR A 52 -2.55 -2.26 -10.45
CA TYR A 52 -1.32 -1.77 -11.07
C TYR A 52 -0.28 -1.33 -10.04
N LEU A 53 -0.72 -0.63 -8.99
CA LEU A 53 0.16 -0.29 -7.87
C LEU A 53 0.68 -1.55 -7.16
N GLY A 54 -0.19 -2.54 -6.94
CA GLY A 54 0.19 -3.84 -6.39
C GLY A 54 1.31 -4.51 -7.18
N VAL A 55 1.22 -4.54 -8.51
CA VAL A 55 2.27 -5.07 -9.40
C VAL A 55 3.58 -4.31 -9.20
N TYR A 56 3.55 -2.97 -9.19
CA TYR A 56 4.76 -2.16 -9.00
C TYR A 56 5.40 -2.40 -7.63
N TYR A 57 4.62 -2.54 -6.56
CA TYR A 57 5.13 -2.82 -5.22
C TYR A 57 5.73 -4.22 -5.10
N VAL A 58 5.06 -5.24 -5.65
CA VAL A 58 5.58 -6.61 -5.70
C VAL A 58 6.91 -6.64 -6.45
N TRP A 59 6.97 -6.03 -7.64
CA TRP A 59 8.19 -5.95 -8.44
C TRP A 59 9.31 -5.21 -7.71
N ALA A 60 9.02 -4.05 -7.12
CA ALA A 60 10.02 -3.23 -6.44
C ALA A 60 10.58 -3.93 -5.18
N GLY A 61 9.73 -4.62 -4.43
CA GLY A 61 10.15 -5.42 -3.28
C GLY A 61 11.02 -6.59 -3.73
N TYR A 62 10.60 -7.34 -4.75
CA TYR A 62 11.32 -8.51 -5.26
C TYR A 62 12.68 -8.15 -5.87
N THR A 63 12.75 -7.04 -6.60
CA THR A 63 13.97 -6.54 -7.28
C THR A 63 14.81 -5.58 -6.43
N GLU A 64 14.46 -5.41 -5.14
CA GLU A 64 15.24 -4.63 -4.17
C GLU A 64 15.46 -3.16 -4.58
N ARG A 65 14.47 -2.53 -5.21
CA ARG A 65 14.57 -1.14 -5.70
C ARG A 65 14.41 -0.14 -4.56
N ARG A 66 15.50 0.07 -3.81
CA ARG A 66 15.51 0.85 -2.55
C ARG A 66 14.98 2.27 -2.68
N GLU A 67 15.36 2.99 -3.74
CA GLU A 67 14.91 4.37 -3.99
C GLU A 67 13.40 4.43 -4.23
N PHE A 68 12.87 3.51 -5.05
CA PHE A 68 11.44 3.40 -5.26
C PHE A 68 10.72 3.08 -3.94
N MET A 69 11.22 2.11 -3.17
CA MET A 69 10.66 1.79 -1.85
C MET A 69 10.63 3.00 -0.92
N ALA A 70 11.67 3.83 -0.90
CA ALA A 70 11.73 5.06 -0.11
C ALA A 70 10.67 6.08 -0.57
N LEU A 71 10.49 6.26 -1.88
CA LEU A 71 9.44 7.12 -2.43
C LEU A 71 8.04 6.64 -2.03
N THR A 72 7.80 5.31 -2.03
CA THR A 72 6.49 4.75 -1.63
C THR A 72 6.11 5.08 -0.20
N VAL A 73 7.09 5.33 0.69
CA VAL A 73 6.80 5.69 2.09
C VAL A 73 6.10 7.04 2.13
N ALA A 74 6.64 8.05 1.44
CA ALA A 74 6.03 9.38 1.41
C ALA A 74 4.62 9.33 0.79
N ILE A 75 4.47 8.59 -0.31
CA ILE A 75 3.17 8.45 -0.99
C ILE A 75 2.14 7.76 -0.09
N ARG A 76 2.48 6.62 0.52
CA ARG A 76 1.54 5.91 1.42
C ARG A 76 1.22 6.69 2.69
N LEU A 77 2.18 7.43 3.27
CA LEU A 77 1.92 8.31 4.41
C LEU A 77 1.03 9.50 4.04
N SER A 78 0.94 9.88 2.76
CA SER A 78 0.04 10.94 2.32
C SER A 78 -1.44 10.52 2.34
N VAL A 79 -1.74 9.23 2.15
CA VAL A 79 -3.12 8.68 2.13
C VAL A 79 -3.91 9.03 3.39
N PRO A 80 -3.45 8.71 4.62
CA PRO A 80 -4.18 9.08 5.84
C PRO A 80 -4.31 10.59 6.01
N VAL A 81 -3.34 11.39 5.52
CA VAL A 81 -3.41 12.86 5.57
C VAL A 81 -4.53 13.38 4.68
N PHE A 82 -4.61 12.91 3.43
CA PHE A 82 -5.70 13.27 2.53
C PHE A 82 -7.07 12.80 3.04
N PHE A 83 -7.16 11.57 3.55
CA PHE A 83 -8.42 11.06 4.09
C PHE A 83 -8.84 11.85 5.34
N ALA A 84 -7.92 12.19 6.24
CA ALA A 84 -8.23 13.03 7.39
C ALA A 84 -8.72 14.43 6.97
N ALA A 85 -8.10 15.03 5.94
CA ALA A 85 -8.54 16.31 5.40
C ALA A 85 -9.95 16.23 4.78
N PHE A 86 -10.25 15.17 4.01
CA PHE A 86 -11.57 14.97 3.42
C PHE A 86 -12.65 14.70 4.47
N VAL A 87 -12.33 13.96 5.53
CA VAL A 87 -13.23 13.77 6.69
C VAL A 87 -13.48 15.10 7.40
N ALA A 88 -12.43 15.89 7.66
CA ALA A 88 -12.56 17.20 8.30
C ALA A 88 -13.39 18.18 7.45
N ALA A 89 -13.33 18.07 6.13
CA ALA A 89 -14.14 18.83 5.19
C ALA A 89 -15.57 18.26 4.98
N GLY A 90 -15.93 17.13 5.61
CA GLY A 90 -17.23 16.50 5.46
C GLY A 90 -17.50 15.84 4.10
N LEU A 91 -16.45 15.61 3.29
CA LEU A 91 -16.58 15.06 1.94
C LEU A 91 -16.74 13.54 1.94
N ILE A 92 -16.23 12.86 2.96
CA ILE A 92 -16.26 11.40 3.07
C ILE A 92 -16.56 10.95 4.51
N SER A 93 -17.04 9.71 4.66
CA SER A 93 -17.30 9.10 5.96
C SER A 93 -16.00 8.89 6.77
N PRO A 94 -15.96 9.18 8.08
CA PRO A 94 -14.82 8.88 8.94
C PRO A 94 -14.37 7.41 8.93
N VAL A 95 -15.30 6.49 8.62
CA VAL A 95 -15.01 5.05 8.53
C VAL A 95 -13.96 4.74 7.46
N LEU A 96 -13.83 5.58 6.42
CA LEU A 96 -12.77 5.45 5.41
C LEU A 96 -11.36 5.58 5.98
N LEU A 97 -11.16 6.21 7.14
CA LEU A 97 -9.84 6.24 7.79
C LEU A 97 -9.32 4.84 8.13
N LEU A 98 -10.22 3.85 8.31
CA LEU A 98 -9.83 2.45 8.48
C LEU A 98 -9.11 1.90 7.24
N LEU A 99 -9.50 2.36 6.05
CA LEU A 99 -8.86 1.97 4.79
C LEU A 99 -7.44 2.55 4.66
N ALA A 100 -7.12 3.64 5.36
CA ALA A 100 -5.78 4.23 5.38
C ALA A 100 -4.83 3.56 6.41
N LEU A 101 -5.34 2.70 7.30
CA LEU A 101 -4.51 2.02 8.30
C LEU A 101 -3.45 1.09 7.67
N PRO A 102 -3.76 0.26 6.65
CA PRO A 102 -2.76 -0.55 5.97
C PRO A 102 -1.64 0.30 5.34
N ASP A 103 -1.97 1.44 4.74
CA ASP A 103 -0.98 2.39 4.19
C ASP A 103 -0.06 2.92 5.30
N LEU A 104 -0.63 3.43 6.39
CA LEU A 104 0.14 3.97 7.51
C LEU A 104 1.06 2.91 8.14
N CYS A 105 0.51 1.77 8.50
CA CYS A 105 1.25 0.69 9.15
C CYS A 105 2.37 0.14 8.25
N SER A 106 2.06 -0.11 6.97
CA SER A 106 3.04 -0.64 6.02
C SER A 106 4.12 0.38 5.67
N ALA A 107 3.79 1.67 5.55
CA ALA A 107 4.74 2.73 5.28
C ALA A 107 5.70 2.95 6.46
N LEU A 108 5.19 2.97 7.69
CA LEU A 108 6.02 3.05 8.89
C LEU A 108 6.95 1.84 9.03
N TRP A 109 6.48 0.64 8.68
CA TRP A 109 7.33 -0.55 8.65
C TRP A 109 8.44 -0.42 7.60
N THR A 110 8.10 -0.03 6.37
CA THR A 110 9.09 0.19 5.31
C THR A 110 10.10 1.27 5.69
N TRP A 111 9.66 2.38 6.29
CA TRP A 111 10.53 3.46 6.75
C TRP A 111 11.54 3.00 7.79
N ARG A 112 11.08 2.27 8.82
CA ARG A 112 11.97 1.67 9.83
C ARG A 112 12.94 0.68 9.19
N ALA A 113 12.47 -0.13 8.26
CA ALA A 113 13.29 -1.10 7.54
C ALA A 113 14.37 -0.45 6.65
N LEU A 114 14.09 0.72 6.07
CA LEU A 114 15.05 1.50 5.28
C LEU A 114 16.08 2.23 6.15
N LYS A 115 15.78 2.48 7.44
CA LYS A 115 16.73 3.08 8.39
C LYS A 115 17.66 2.06 9.04
N ALA A 116 17.30 0.77 9.03
CA ALA A 116 18.17 -0.27 9.55
C ALA A 116 19.49 -0.30 8.73
N PRO A 117 20.66 -0.33 9.38
CA PRO A 117 21.94 -0.47 8.70
C PRO A 117 21.89 -1.69 7.79
N THR A 118 22.29 -1.52 6.52
CA THR A 118 22.55 -2.67 5.68
C THR A 118 23.74 -3.38 6.31
N ALA A 119 23.53 -4.55 6.92
CA ALA A 119 24.64 -5.38 7.36
C ALA A 119 25.54 -5.58 6.13
N SER A 120 26.70 -4.94 6.15
CA SER A 120 27.70 -5.05 5.11
C SER A 120 28.03 -6.53 4.98
N ARG A 121 27.66 -7.14 3.85
CA ARG A 121 28.24 -8.41 3.45
C ARG A 121 29.74 -8.11 3.31
N GLN A 122 30.53 -8.48 4.32
CA GLN A 122 31.98 -8.47 4.19
C GLN A 122 32.30 -9.28 2.92
N PRO A 123 33.05 -8.73 1.95
CA PRO A 123 33.60 -9.57 0.91
C PRO A 123 34.43 -10.63 1.63
N LEU A 124 34.13 -11.90 1.36
CA LEU A 124 34.98 -13.01 1.77
C LEU A 124 36.40 -12.64 1.33
N GLY A 125 37.26 -12.31 2.30
CA GLY A 125 38.65 -12.03 2.04
C GLY A 125 39.23 -13.24 1.33
N ASN A 126 39.75 -13.03 0.12
CA ASN A 126 40.50 -14.04 -0.60
C ASN A 126 41.67 -14.48 0.29
N ALA A 127 41.64 -15.74 0.71
CA ALA A 127 42.78 -16.44 1.30
C ALA A 127 43.63 -17.07 0.20
#